data_AF-A0A4Y7TVT5-F1
#
_entry.id   AF-A0A4Y7TVT5-F1
#
_cell.length_a   1.000
_cell.length_b   1.000
_cell.length_c   1.000
_cell.angle_alpha   90.00
_cell.angle_beta   90.00
_cell.angle_gamma   90.00
#
_symmetry.space_group_name_H-M   'P 1'
#
loop_
_entity.id
_entity.type
_entity.pdbx_description
1 polymer ?
#
loop_
_entity_poly.entity_id
_entity_poly.type
_entity_poly.pdbx_seq_one_letter_code
_entity_poly.pdbx_strand_id
1 'polypeptide(L)'
;LEMTGSGGIKCAQLAGAVLNNKLDKKGHHDLFQWWWKKVVNKAFTFPYTSNTRFGSYCEAAIELIVHLDRFKEFLSFIQAKKGTHRWSHMEQNLWDALHDTPTLCELLVLGLYAETVGKHYMAIIRAHAKNGTNMLMLGPLHDNVRKHLEQLLSGDVDTLHLIAVLYGQEWQRPDFIHVVHSMAPTLPHLSSLLCTFFSGAGKTWEHFTSEFAPGGLIDEASLEEKELAWMLPTNDINEGALGSFRVMMRRQPQLSLSGQNAQAMYFHNETQAFMKQYFVKPEDLQFLRSMAWESTGEDQKQEQEIIEHSRQHAAEKEATRKKRQQKCQEKDLWLEALELVLDETKVPGLKGEALKDMLDKFKVVGAPDLGNVNRRPKVGAIREGTHCSH
;
A
#
# COMPACT_ATOMS: atom_id res chain seq x y z
N LEU A 1 -1.71 2.93 -12.54
CA LEU A 1 -0.84 4.13 -12.58
C LEU A 1 0.17 4.01 -11.44
N GLU A 2 1.37 3.47 -11.70
CA GLU A 2 2.48 3.58 -10.76
C GLU A 2 2.99 5.02 -10.84
N MET A 3 2.38 5.92 -10.06
CA MET A 3 2.97 7.23 -9.82
C MET A 3 4.24 7.00 -9.01
N THR A 4 5.39 7.48 -9.50
CA THR A 4 6.61 7.60 -8.69
C THR A 4 6.28 8.48 -7.49
N GLY A 5 6.05 7.86 -6.33
CA GLY A 5 5.64 8.59 -5.13
C GLY A 5 6.68 9.63 -4.75
N SER A 6 6.24 10.88 -4.57
CA SER A 6 7.01 12.01 -4.02
C SER A 6 6.30 12.54 -2.76
N GLY A 7 6.90 13.54 -2.11
CA GLY A 7 6.27 14.25 -0.99
C GLY A 7 6.20 13.44 0.32
N GLY A 8 5.27 13.82 1.20
CA GLY A 8 5.15 13.33 2.57
C GLY A 8 4.92 11.83 2.67
N ILE A 9 4.07 11.27 1.80
CA ILE A 9 3.84 9.81 1.75
C ILE A 9 5.14 9.08 1.40
N LYS A 10 5.88 9.58 0.41
CA LYS A 10 7.16 8.96 0.04
C LYS A 10 8.20 9.10 1.15
N CYS A 11 8.26 10.26 1.81
CA CYS A 11 9.12 10.48 2.96
C CYS A 11 8.84 9.45 4.07
N ALA A 12 7.57 9.28 4.46
CA ALA A 12 7.17 8.28 5.46
C ALA A 12 7.48 6.83 5.04
N GLN A 13 7.35 6.52 3.74
CA GLN A 13 7.75 5.22 3.19
C GLN A 13 9.26 4.99 3.30
N LEU A 14 10.06 5.98 2.90
CA LEU A 14 11.52 5.92 2.97
C LEU A 14 12.00 5.83 4.42
N ALA A 15 11.40 6.61 5.32
CA ALA A 15 11.67 6.55 6.74
C ALA A 15 11.45 5.14 7.31
N GLY A 16 10.31 4.49 6.99
CA GLY A 16 10.10 3.10 7.40
C GLY A 16 11.10 2.12 6.79
N ALA A 17 11.45 2.29 5.52
CA ALA A 17 12.43 1.44 4.84
C ALA A 17 13.86 1.59 5.39
N VAL A 18 14.22 2.78 5.89
CA VAL A 18 15.52 3.08 6.47
C VAL A 18 15.57 2.75 7.97
N LEU A 19 14.51 3.02 8.73
CA LEU A 19 14.49 2.99 10.20
C LEU A 19 13.79 1.75 10.77
N ASN A 20 12.93 1.09 10.00
CA ASN A 20 12.19 -0.10 10.42
C ASN A 20 12.34 -1.26 9.45
N ASN A 21 13.58 -1.50 9.02
CA ASN A 21 13.95 -2.62 8.17
C ASN A 21 15.04 -3.46 8.82
N LYS A 22 14.72 -4.74 9.06
CA LYS A 22 15.60 -5.72 9.71
C LYS A 22 16.75 -6.20 8.84
N LEU A 23 16.75 -5.86 7.55
CA LEU A 23 17.87 -6.18 6.67
C LEU A 23 18.94 -5.09 6.81
N ASP A 24 20.02 -5.39 7.55
CA ASP A 24 21.14 -4.47 7.82
C ASP A 24 21.79 -3.87 6.57
N LYS A 25 21.68 -4.55 5.42
CA LYS A 25 22.17 -4.03 4.13
C LYS A 25 21.30 -2.90 3.56
N LYS A 26 20.06 -2.77 4.00
CA LYS A 26 19.04 -1.87 3.44
C LYS A 26 18.54 -0.83 4.43
N GLY A 27 18.57 -1.11 5.73
CA GLY A 27 18.15 -0.18 6.77
C GLY A 27 18.92 -0.38 8.07
N HIS A 28 18.53 0.38 9.08
CA HIS A 28 19.25 0.58 10.33
C HIS A 28 18.40 0.25 11.55
N HIS A 29 17.49 -0.73 11.48
CA HIS A 29 16.46 -0.95 12.51
C HIS A 29 17.01 -1.05 13.94
N ASP A 30 17.86 -2.03 14.21
CA ASP A 30 18.37 -2.28 15.57
C ASP A 30 19.26 -1.12 16.03
N LEU A 31 20.12 -0.62 15.13
CA LEU A 31 20.98 0.52 15.40
C LEU A 31 20.18 1.80 15.72
N PHE A 32 19.10 2.06 14.98
CA PHE A 32 18.21 3.18 15.22
C PHE A 32 17.54 3.07 16.59
N GLN A 33 17.00 1.90 16.95
CA GLN A 33 16.39 1.70 18.25
C GLN A 33 17.39 1.91 19.40
N TRP A 34 18.62 1.39 19.27
CA TRP A 34 19.65 1.55 20.28
C TRP A 34 20.13 3.00 20.38
N TRP A 35 20.34 3.66 19.25
CA TRP A 35 20.71 5.07 19.21
C TRP A 35 19.62 5.93 19.84
N TRP A 36 18.36 5.70 19.47
CA TRP A 36 17.22 6.44 20.00
C TRP A 36 17.07 6.24 21.50
N LYS A 37 17.17 5.01 21.99
CA LYS A 37 17.15 4.72 23.42
C LYS A 37 18.28 5.42 24.15
N LYS A 38 19.47 5.53 23.55
CA LYS A 38 20.62 6.20 24.18
C LYS A 38 20.52 7.73 24.17
N VAL A 39 20.04 8.32 23.09
CA VAL A 39 20.02 9.78 22.88
C VAL A 39 18.73 10.43 23.40
N VAL A 40 17.59 9.78 23.18
CA VAL A 40 16.26 10.28 23.56
C VAL A 40 15.78 9.67 24.89
N ASN A 41 16.49 8.67 25.43
CA ASN A 41 16.15 7.97 26.67
C ASN A 41 14.74 7.36 26.68
N LYS A 42 14.27 6.90 25.50
CA LYS A 42 12.95 6.29 25.32
C LYS A 42 13.08 5.09 24.39
N ALA A 43 12.37 3.99 24.68
CA ALA A 43 12.24 2.91 23.71
C ALA A 43 11.28 3.36 22.60
N PHE A 44 11.72 3.29 21.35
CA PHE A 44 10.93 3.73 20.21
C PHE A 44 11.20 2.84 19.01
N THR A 45 10.12 2.46 18.33
CA THR A 45 10.17 1.74 17.06
C THR A 45 9.40 2.56 16.05
N PHE A 46 10.06 2.92 14.95
CA PHE A 46 9.43 3.74 13.91
C PHE A 46 8.19 3.04 13.33
N PRO A 47 7.09 3.76 13.02
CA PRO A 47 5.88 3.15 12.47
C PRO A 47 6.13 2.30 11.21
N TYR A 48 5.40 1.19 11.08
CA TYR A 48 5.71 0.15 10.10
C TYR A 48 5.08 0.41 8.73
N THR A 49 5.57 1.44 8.04
CA THR A 49 5.05 1.91 6.73
C THR A 49 5.38 0.99 5.55
N SER A 50 6.30 0.03 5.74
CA SER A 50 6.63 -0.99 4.73
C SER A 50 5.59 -2.09 4.60
N ASN A 51 4.74 -2.26 5.62
CA ASN A 51 3.59 -3.15 5.56
C ASN A 51 2.31 -2.31 5.40
N THR A 52 1.29 -2.88 4.78
CA THR A 52 -0.02 -2.25 4.52
C THR A 52 -0.86 -2.13 5.80
N ARG A 53 -0.30 -1.56 6.88
CA ARG A 53 -1.02 -1.30 8.12
C ARG A 53 -1.73 0.04 8.00
N PHE A 54 -3.05 0.03 8.15
CA PHE A 54 -3.86 1.25 8.14
C PHE A 54 -3.36 2.25 9.20
N GLY A 55 -3.30 3.53 8.84
CA GLY A 55 -2.84 4.62 9.71
C GLY A 55 -1.31 4.72 9.90
N SER A 56 -0.51 3.73 9.47
CA SER A 56 0.94 3.73 9.70
C SER A 56 1.67 4.92 9.09
N TYR A 57 1.22 5.41 7.93
CA TYR A 57 1.76 6.60 7.28
C TYR A 57 1.46 7.89 8.04
N CYS A 58 0.26 8.00 8.63
CA CYS A 58 -0.10 9.18 9.41
C CYS A 58 0.65 9.19 10.76
N GLU A 59 0.79 8.03 11.41
CA GLU A 59 1.63 7.90 12.61
C GLU A 59 3.10 8.19 12.30
N ALA A 60 3.62 7.71 11.16
CA ALA A 60 4.97 8.04 10.71
C ALA A 60 5.14 9.55 10.52
N ALA A 61 4.17 10.22 9.92
CA ALA A 61 4.20 11.66 9.72
C ALA A 61 4.23 12.42 11.06
N ILE A 62 3.41 12.02 12.03
CA ILE A 62 3.40 12.59 13.38
C ILE A 62 4.78 12.44 14.03
N GLU A 63 5.33 11.22 14.06
CA GLU A 63 6.62 10.98 14.70
C GLU A 63 7.75 11.76 14.02
N LEU A 64 7.79 11.76 12.67
CA LEU A 64 8.78 12.52 11.89
C LEU A 64 8.74 14.02 12.19
N ILE A 65 7.57 14.60 12.39
CA ILE A 65 7.42 16.02 12.71
C ILE A 65 7.81 16.30 14.17
N VAL A 66 7.26 15.54 15.13
CA VAL A 66 7.52 15.75 16.56
C VAL A 66 9.01 15.64 16.89
N HIS A 67 9.71 14.74 16.21
CA HIS A 67 11.11 14.45 16.47
C HIS A 67 12.03 14.76 15.28
N LEU A 68 11.65 15.73 14.44
CA LEU A 68 12.35 16.09 13.20
C LEU A 68 13.86 16.22 13.37
N ASP A 69 14.29 17.00 14.37
CA ASP A 69 15.72 17.23 14.62
C ASP A 69 16.45 15.97 15.05
N ARG A 70 15.79 15.06 15.79
CA ARG A 70 16.39 13.78 16.20
C ARG A 70 16.57 12.83 15.02
N PHE A 71 15.65 12.83 14.06
CA PHE A 71 15.84 12.05 12.83
C PHE A 71 16.99 12.60 11.98
N LYS A 72 17.13 13.93 11.89
CA LYS A 72 18.29 14.57 11.22
C LYS A 72 19.59 14.22 11.94
N GLU A 73 19.62 14.33 13.27
CA GLU A 73 20.79 13.96 14.07
C GLU A 73 21.21 12.49 13.84
N PHE A 74 20.23 11.57 13.79
CA PHE A 74 20.48 10.17 13.51
C PHE A 74 21.08 9.95 12.11
N LEU A 75 20.53 10.57 11.06
CA LEU A 75 21.05 10.42 9.70
C LEU A 75 22.47 10.98 9.56
N SER A 76 22.79 12.05 10.28
CA SER A 76 24.14 12.61 10.36
C SER A 76 25.09 11.63 11.06
N PHE A 77 24.66 11.00 12.16
CA PHE A 77 25.41 9.95 12.84
C PHE A 77 25.70 8.75 11.91
N ILE A 78 24.70 8.31 11.13
CA ILE A 78 24.89 7.24 10.14
C ILE A 78 25.90 7.65 9.07
N GLN A 79 25.88 8.90 8.62
CA GLN A 79 26.86 9.42 7.66
C GLN A 79 28.28 9.30 8.21
N ALA A 80 28.52 9.82 9.41
CA ALA A 80 29.83 9.83 10.06
C ALA A 80 30.35 8.42 10.37
N LYS A 81 29.45 7.48 10.67
CA LYS A 81 29.81 6.07 10.89
C LYS A 81 30.36 5.40 9.63
N LYS A 82 29.94 5.83 8.43
CA LYS A 82 30.35 5.19 7.18
C LYS A 82 31.76 5.64 6.79
N GLY A 83 32.63 4.69 6.46
CA GLY A 83 34.00 4.99 6.00
C GLY A 83 34.04 5.94 4.80
N THR A 84 33.06 5.86 3.90
CA THR A 84 32.95 6.75 2.72
C THR A 84 32.34 8.12 3.04
N HIS A 85 31.72 8.31 4.21
CA HIS A 85 30.95 9.50 4.58
C HIS A 85 29.83 9.88 3.59
N ARG A 86 29.40 8.93 2.74
CA ARG A 86 28.34 9.13 1.75
C ARG A 86 27.07 8.38 2.17
N TRP A 87 25.94 9.04 2.00
CA TRP A 87 24.63 8.41 2.15
C TRP A 87 24.36 7.42 1.02
N SER A 88 23.51 6.43 1.32
CA SER A 88 22.84 5.67 0.27
C SER A 88 21.77 6.54 -0.41
N HIS A 89 21.31 6.17 -1.60
CA HIS A 89 20.26 6.91 -2.29
C HIS A 89 18.97 7.03 -1.46
N MET A 90 18.64 6.03 -0.64
CA MET A 90 17.45 6.09 0.23
C MET A 90 17.66 7.03 1.42
N GLU A 91 18.85 7.04 2.01
CA GLU A 91 19.20 7.94 3.11
C GLU A 91 19.28 9.40 2.65
N GLN A 92 19.89 9.66 1.49
CA GLN A 92 19.96 10.99 0.89
C GLN A 92 18.55 11.51 0.61
N ASN A 93 17.71 10.72 -0.06
CA ASN A 93 16.34 11.13 -0.35
C ASN A 93 15.54 11.40 0.93
N LEU A 94 15.75 10.61 1.99
CA LEU A 94 15.11 10.86 3.28
C LEU A 94 15.65 12.14 3.92
N TRP A 95 16.96 12.36 3.91
CA TRP A 95 17.57 13.59 4.40
C TRP A 95 17.01 14.82 3.71
N ASP A 96 16.98 14.81 2.38
CA ASP A 96 16.49 15.91 1.56
C ASP A 96 15.02 16.17 1.88
N ALA A 97 14.21 15.12 2.00
CA ALA A 97 12.80 15.22 2.37
C ALA A 97 12.57 15.84 3.77
N LEU A 98 13.43 15.58 4.75
CA LEU A 98 13.34 16.18 6.09
C LEU A 98 13.76 17.66 6.12
N HIS A 99 14.39 18.16 5.06
CA HIS A 99 14.75 19.56 4.88
C HIS A 99 13.84 20.29 3.88
N ASP A 100 13.01 19.56 3.15
CA ASP A 100 12.13 20.09 2.13
C ASP A 100 10.82 20.63 2.75
N THR A 101 10.64 21.95 2.67
CA THR A 101 9.49 22.65 3.26
C THR A 101 8.13 22.16 2.72
N PRO A 102 7.93 21.95 1.40
CA PRO A 102 6.72 21.32 0.88
C PRO A 102 6.45 19.93 1.45
N THR A 103 7.47 19.07 1.55
CA THR A 103 7.32 17.72 2.12
C THR A 103 6.94 17.78 3.60
N LEU A 104 7.53 18.67 4.39
CA LEU A 104 7.13 18.88 5.79
C LEU A 104 5.68 19.36 5.91
N CYS A 105 5.23 20.22 4.99
CA CYS A 105 3.83 20.66 4.92
C CYS A 105 2.88 19.47 4.68
N GLU A 106 3.21 18.58 3.75
CA GLU A 106 2.42 17.36 3.50
C GLU A 106 2.39 16.42 4.71
N LEU A 107 3.53 16.25 5.42
CA LEU A 107 3.58 15.45 6.65
C LEU A 107 2.70 16.03 7.76
N LEU A 108 2.70 17.36 7.93
CA LEU A 108 1.81 18.02 8.90
C LEU A 108 0.34 17.78 8.57
N VAL A 109 -0.05 17.90 7.30
CA VAL A 109 -1.43 17.62 6.86
C VAL A 109 -1.83 16.17 7.14
N LEU A 110 -0.94 15.20 6.87
CA LEU A 110 -1.19 13.78 7.20
C LEU A 110 -1.36 13.56 8.70
N GLY A 111 -0.52 14.20 9.52
CA GLY A 111 -0.63 14.10 10.98
C GLY A 111 -1.90 14.75 11.52
N LEU A 112 -2.26 15.92 11.00
CA LEU A 112 -3.52 16.59 11.33
C LEU A 112 -4.72 15.73 10.99
N TYR A 113 -4.77 15.12 9.80
CA TYR A 113 -5.85 14.18 9.45
C TYR A 113 -5.93 12.99 10.42
N ALA A 114 -4.79 12.47 10.88
CA ALA A 114 -4.78 11.42 11.89
C ALA A 114 -5.38 11.88 13.22
N GLU A 115 -4.98 13.06 13.72
CA GLU A 115 -5.43 13.61 15.00
C GLU A 115 -6.88 14.11 14.95
N THR A 116 -7.39 14.53 13.80
CA THR A 116 -8.77 15.04 13.66
C THR A 116 -9.78 13.94 13.34
N VAL A 117 -9.41 12.95 12.53
CA VAL A 117 -10.34 11.91 12.03
C VAL A 117 -9.78 10.51 12.24
N GLY A 118 -8.59 10.24 11.70
CA GLY A 118 -8.12 8.87 11.49
C GLY A 118 -8.01 8.04 12.77
N LYS A 119 -7.41 8.60 13.82
CA LYS A 119 -7.17 7.89 15.09
C LYS A 119 -8.47 7.65 15.86
N HIS A 120 -9.33 8.66 15.94
CA HIS A 120 -10.61 8.60 16.63
C HIS A 120 -11.57 7.65 15.92
N TYR A 121 -11.66 7.73 14.60
CA TYR A 121 -12.40 6.76 13.80
C TYR A 121 -11.93 5.32 14.08
N MET A 122 -10.62 5.06 14.02
CA MET A 122 -10.08 3.72 14.29
C MET A 122 -10.32 3.26 15.73
N ALA A 123 -10.29 4.16 16.72
CA ALA A 123 -10.62 3.83 18.10
C ALA A 123 -12.09 3.39 18.23
N ILE A 124 -13.02 4.10 17.58
CA ILE A 124 -14.44 3.78 17.58
C ILE A 124 -14.72 2.45 16.87
N ILE A 125 -14.14 2.25 15.67
CA ILE A 125 -14.26 0.99 14.92
C ILE A 125 -13.78 -0.21 15.74
N ARG A 126 -12.63 -0.08 16.43
CA ARG A 126 -12.11 -1.14 17.30
C ARG A 126 -12.98 -1.38 18.52
N ALA A 127 -13.58 -0.32 19.10
CA ALA A 127 -14.53 -0.47 20.20
C ALA A 127 -15.79 -1.23 19.76
N HIS A 128 -16.33 -0.92 18.59
CA HIS A 128 -17.44 -1.67 17.99
C HIS A 128 -17.09 -3.13 17.71
N ALA A 129 -15.90 -3.40 17.18
CA ALA A 129 -15.43 -4.77 16.96
C ALA A 129 -15.32 -5.56 18.28
N LYS A 130 -14.79 -4.93 19.35
CA LYS A 130 -14.71 -5.55 20.68
C LYS A 130 -16.10 -5.84 21.28
N ASN A 131 -17.08 -5.02 20.96
CA ASN A 131 -18.46 -5.17 21.41
C ASN A 131 -19.29 -6.12 20.51
N GLY A 132 -18.68 -6.72 19.47
CA GLY A 132 -19.38 -7.62 18.54
C GLY A 132 -20.40 -6.92 17.64
N THR A 133 -20.32 -5.60 17.49
CA THR A 133 -21.22 -4.85 16.61
C THR A 133 -20.93 -5.22 15.15
N ASN A 134 -21.97 -5.50 14.38
CA ASN A 134 -21.84 -5.76 12.95
C ASN A 134 -21.41 -4.48 12.20
N MET A 135 -20.43 -4.60 11.30
CA MET A 135 -19.95 -3.50 10.42
C MET A 135 -21.07 -2.83 9.63
N LEU A 136 -22.06 -3.61 9.19
CA LEU A 136 -23.19 -3.11 8.38
C LEU A 136 -24.09 -2.14 9.16
N MET A 137 -23.98 -2.11 10.49
CA MET A 137 -24.73 -1.18 11.36
C MET A 137 -24.02 0.16 11.56
N LEU A 138 -22.82 0.35 10.99
CA LEU A 138 -22.00 1.54 11.22
C LEU A 138 -22.25 2.68 10.21
N GLY A 139 -23.32 2.61 9.41
CA GLY A 139 -23.74 3.70 8.52
C GLY A 139 -23.78 5.08 9.20
N PRO A 140 -24.41 5.24 10.37
CA PRO A 140 -24.43 6.51 11.09
C PRO A 140 -23.05 7.03 11.49
N LEU A 141 -22.10 6.14 11.79
CA LEU A 141 -20.71 6.53 12.10
C LEU A 141 -20.05 7.14 10.86
N HIS A 142 -20.18 6.47 9.72
CA HIS A 142 -19.64 6.93 8.44
C HIS A 142 -20.21 8.30 8.03
N ASP A 143 -21.52 8.50 8.20
CA ASP A 143 -22.17 9.79 7.98
C ASP A 143 -21.64 10.91 8.86
N ASN A 144 -21.36 10.61 10.13
CA ASN A 144 -20.76 11.59 11.04
C ASN A 144 -19.35 11.98 10.61
N VAL A 145 -18.53 11.04 10.10
CA VAL A 145 -17.20 11.37 9.56
C VAL A 145 -17.32 12.31 8.36
N ARG A 146 -18.26 12.05 7.45
CA ARG A 146 -18.52 12.93 6.30
C ARG A 146 -18.91 14.35 6.74
N LYS A 147 -19.89 14.46 7.64
CA LYS A 147 -20.33 15.76 8.18
C LYS A 147 -19.19 16.49 8.89
N HIS A 148 -18.34 15.77 9.63
CA HIS A 148 -17.17 16.34 10.30
C HIS A 148 -16.17 16.91 9.28
N LEU A 149 -15.88 16.20 8.20
CA LEU A 149 -15.00 16.70 7.13
C LEU A 149 -15.54 17.97 6.45
N GLU A 150 -16.85 18.07 6.25
CA GLU A 150 -17.50 19.28 5.74
C GLU A 150 -17.39 20.45 6.72
N GLN A 151 -17.53 20.19 8.02
CA GLN A 151 -17.32 21.20 9.07
C GLN A 151 -15.87 21.70 9.08
N LEU A 152 -14.89 20.79 8.95
CA LEU A 152 -13.47 21.14 8.87
C LEU A 152 -13.12 21.99 7.64
N LEU A 153 -13.89 21.90 6.55
CA LEU A 153 -13.71 22.73 5.35
C LEU A 153 -14.31 24.13 5.48
N SER A 154 -15.28 24.32 6.38
CA SER A 154 -15.94 25.61 6.63
C SER A 154 -15.38 26.37 7.83
N GLY A 155 -14.62 25.69 8.70
CA GLY A 155 -13.95 26.29 9.87
C GLY A 155 -12.47 26.64 9.63
N ASP A 156 -11.95 27.52 10.49
CA ASP A 156 -10.51 27.80 10.56
C ASP A 156 -9.83 26.71 11.41
N VAL A 157 -8.75 26.11 10.90
CA VAL A 157 -8.07 24.95 11.51
C VAL A 157 -7.36 25.35 12.81
N ASP A 158 -7.18 26.64 13.05
CA ASP A 158 -6.69 27.20 14.31
C ASP A 158 -7.70 27.12 15.48
N THR A 159 -8.83 26.43 15.31
CA THR A 159 -9.84 26.29 16.36
C THR A 159 -9.62 25.08 17.29
N LEU A 160 -10.08 25.26 18.54
CA LEU A 160 -10.08 24.34 19.67
C LEU A 160 -10.44 22.88 19.28
N HIS A 161 -9.82 21.89 19.94
CA HIS A 161 -10.08 20.44 19.74
C HIS A 161 -11.57 20.07 19.67
N LEU A 162 -12.44 20.81 20.37
CA LEU A 162 -13.89 20.64 20.38
C LEU A 162 -14.56 20.75 18.99
N ILE A 163 -13.92 21.46 18.05
CA ILE A 163 -14.42 21.64 16.67
C ILE A 163 -13.58 20.82 15.69
N ALA A 164 -12.27 20.73 15.94
CA ALA A 164 -11.35 20.12 15.00
C ALA A 164 -11.32 18.58 15.07
N VAL A 165 -11.62 17.99 16.23
CA VAL A 165 -11.54 16.53 16.44
C VAL A 165 -12.91 15.88 16.27
N LEU A 166 -12.96 14.72 15.63
CA LEU A 166 -14.17 13.92 15.48
C LEU A 166 -14.77 13.63 16.87
N TYR A 167 -16.01 14.07 17.07
CA TYR A 167 -16.73 14.07 18.36
C TYR A 167 -16.17 14.98 19.46
N GLY A 168 -15.34 15.97 19.12
CA GLY A 168 -14.79 16.95 20.06
C GLY A 168 -13.88 16.33 21.13
N GLN A 169 -13.29 15.17 20.85
CA GLN A 169 -12.41 14.49 21.79
C GLN A 169 -11.07 15.23 21.95
N GLU A 170 -10.33 14.86 22.99
CA GLU A 170 -8.96 15.36 23.17
C GLU A 170 -8.03 14.87 22.05
N TRP A 171 -6.99 15.66 21.78
CA TRP A 171 -5.89 15.26 20.91
C TRP A 171 -5.17 14.05 21.48
N GLN A 172 -4.93 13.02 20.66
CA GLN A 172 -4.17 11.86 21.12
C GLN A 172 -2.68 12.18 21.25
N ARG A 173 -2.18 13.12 20.44
CA ARG A 173 -0.81 13.64 20.50
C ARG A 173 -0.82 15.17 20.65
N PRO A 174 -1.03 15.71 21.87
CA PRO A 174 -0.95 17.14 22.11
C PRO A 174 0.43 17.74 21.77
N ASP A 175 1.50 16.95 21.94
CA ASP A 175 2.87 17.32 21.56
C ASP A 175 2.99 17.62 20.06
N PHE A 176 2.34 16.84 19.21
CA PHE A 176 2.27 17.11 17.77
C PHE A 176 1.57 18.42 17.46
N ILE A 177 0.43 18.69 18.09
CA ILE A 177 -0.33 19.93 17.89
C ILE A 177 0.48 21.16 18.31
N HIS A 178 1.23 21.07 19.41
CA HIS A 178 2.16 22.13 19.81
C HIS A 178 3.23 22.40 18.74
N VAL A 179 3.81 21.34 18.15
CA VAL A 179 4.78 21.48 17.06
C VAL A 179 4.13 22.08 15.82
N VAL A 180 2.92 21.66 15.45
CA VAL A 180 2.16 22.24 14.33
C VAL A 180 2.00 23.75 14.51
N HIS A 181 1.53 24.21 15.67
CA HIS A 181 1.38 25.65 15.93
C HIS A 181 2.70 26.42 15.86
N SER A 182 3.81 25.79 16.26
CA SER A 182 5.14 26.42 16.15
C SER A 182 5.64 26.51 14.69
N MET A 183 5.29 25.53 13.86
CA MET A 183 5.74 25.43 12.47
C MET A 183 4.83 26.18 11.49
N ALA A 184 3.53 26.23 11.75
CA ALA A 184 2.51 26.80 10.86
C ALA A 184 2.85 28.21 10.35
N PRO A 185 3.36 29.16 11.16
CA PRO A 185 3.74 30.49 10.68
C PRO A 185 4.83 30.48 9.60
N THR A 186 5.67 29.44 9.56
CA THR A 186 6.77 29.30 8.59
C THR A 186 6.35 28.58 7.31
N LEU A 187 5.10 28.10 7.23
CA LEU A 187 4.60 27.24 6.16
C LEU A 187 3.41 27.90 5.43
N PRO A 188 3.67 28.76 4.43
CA PRO A 188 2.65 29.61 3.82
C PRO A 188 1.54 28.83 3.09
N HIS A 189 1.80 27.58 2.70
CA HIS A 189 0.86 26.74 1.95
C HIS A 189 0.07 25.76 2.82
N LEU A 190 0.28 25.74 4.15
CA LEU A 190 -0.33 24.74 5.04
C LEU A 190 -1.86 24.77 5.00
N SER A 191 -2.46 25.96 5.15
CA SER A 191 -3.92 26.12 5.12
C SER A 191 -4.51 25.66 3.78
N SER A 192 -3.95 26.13 2.66
CA SER A 192 -4.41 25.74 1.32
C SER A 192 -4.28 24.23 1.10
N LEU A 193 -3.16 23.62 1.50
CA LEU A 193 -2.93 22.19 1.33
C LEU A 193 -3.92 21.38 2.17
N LEU A 194 -4.17 21.82 3.39
CA LEU A 194 -5.10 21.17 4.31
C LEU A 194 -6.54 21.20 3.78
N CYS A 195 -7.01 22.34 3.26
CA CYS A 195 -8.33 22.42 2.61
C CYS A 195 -8.42 21.48 1.39
N THR A 196 -7.39 21.45 0.54
CA THR A 196 -7.39 20.53 -0.61
C THR A 196 -7.37 19.06 -0.19
N PHE A 197 -6.63 18.73 0.87
CA PHE A 197 -6.56 17.38 1.41
C PHE A 197 -7.88 16.93 2.00
N PHE A 198 -8.51 17.72 2.86
CA PHE A 198 -9.82 17.38 3.43
C PHE A 198 -10.92 17.32 2.37
N SER A 199 -10.87 18.16 1.34
CA SER A 199 -11.80 18.07 0.20
C SER A 199 -11.64 16.74 -0.55
N GLY A 200 -10.39 16.33 -0.82
CA GLY A 200 -10.08 15.03 -1.42
C GLY A 200 -10.48 13.85 -0.53
N ALA A 201 -10.23 13.96 0.77
CA ALA A 201 -10.63 12.96 1.76
C ALA A 201 -12.16 12.81 1.81
N GLY A 202 -12.92 13.92 1.81
CA GLY A 202 -14.38 13.90 1.76
C GLY A 202 -14.93 13.14 0.56
N LYS A 203 -14.39 13.40 -0.64
CA LYS A 203 -14.76 12.64 -1.87
C LYS A 203 -14.41 11.15 -1.77
N THR A 204 -13.28 10.83 -1.15
CA THR A 204 -12.86 9.44 -0.96
C THR A 204 -13.79 8.72 0.02
N TRP A 205 -14.21 9.40 1.08
CA TRP A 205 -15.22 8.89 2.02
C TRP A 205 -16.56 8.68 1.34
N GLU A 206 -17.03 9.62 0.50
CA GLU A 206 -18.26 9.47 -0.27
C GLU A 206 -18.26 8.20 -1.13
N HIS A 207 -17.15 7.94 -1.84
CA HIS A 207 -16.99 6.69 -2.59
C HIS A 207 -16.91 5.45 -1.69
N PHE A 208 -16.24 5.55 -0.54
CA PHE A 208 -16.08 4.44 0.39
C PHE A 208 -17.40 4.07 1.10
N THR A 209 -18.29 5.04 1.30
CA THR A 209 -19.53 4.87 2.08
C THR A 209 -20.78 4.90 1.21
N SER A 210 -20.64 4.79 -0.12
CA SER A 210 -21.77 4.89 -1.04
C SER A 210 -22.84 3.82 -0.80
N GLU A 211 -22.44 2.62 -0.37
CA GLU A 211 -23.36 1.53 -0.05
C GLU A 211 -24.15 1.78 1.25
N PHE A 212 -23.62 2.63 2.15
CA PHE A 212 -24.25 3.02 3.41
C PHE A 212 -25.10 4.30 3.28
N ALA A 213 -25.02 5.01 2.15
CA ALA A 213 -25.79 6.22 1.93
C ALA A 213 -27.29 5.89 1.81
N PRO A 214 -28.20 6.87 2.04
CA PRO A 214 -29.63 6.65 1.88
C PRO A 214 -29.99 6.08 0.50
N GLY A 215 -30.68 4.94 0.45
CA GLY A 215 -30.98 4.22 -0.80
C GLY A 215 -29.79 3.42 -1.37
N GLY A 216 -28.73 3.24 -0.59
CA GLY A 216 -27.63 2.33 -0.89
C GLY A 216 -27.96 0.89 -0.49
N LEU A 217 -27.22 -0.08 -1.05
CA LEU A 217 -27.47 -1.51 -0.84
C LEU A 217 -27.50 -1.92 0.65
N ILE A 218 -26.60 -1.35 1.47
CA ILE A 218 -26.54 -1.65 2.90
C ILE A 218 -27.62 -0.87 3.66
N ASP A 219 -27.97 0.34 3.24
CA ASP A 219 -29.05 1.11 3.88
C ASP A 219 -30.40 0.39 3.70
N GLU A 220 -30.71 -0.05 2.49
CA GLU A 220 -31.95 -0.75 2.12
C GLU A 220 -32.06 -2.16 2.70
N ALA A 221 -30.94 -2.79 3.06
CA ALA A 221 -30.94 -4.12 3.65
C ALA A 221 -31.66 -4.14 5.01
N SER A 222 -32.52 -5.14 5.18
CA SER A 222 -33.24 -5.40 6.42
C SER A 222 -32.29 -5.78 7.56
N LEU A 223 -32.76 -5.70 8.80
CA LEU A 223 -31.97 -6.11 9.95
C LEU A 223 -31.61 -7.60 9.87
N GLU A 224 -32.53 -8.44 9.42
CA GLU A 224 -32.32 -9.88 9.25
C GLU A 224 -31.23 -10.17 8.21
N GLU A 225 -31.25 -9.48 7.06
CA GLU A 225 -30.19 -9.61 6.04
C GLU A 225 -28.83 -9.15 6.56
N LYS A 226 -28.79 -8.07 7.34
CA LYS A 226 -27.56 -7.58 7.98
C LYS A 226 -27.03 -8.61 8.97
N GLU A 227 -27.88 -9.22 9.79
CA GLU A 227 -27.51 -10.26 10.74
C GLU A 227 -27.04 -11.56 10.05
N LEU A 228 -27.65 -11.94 8.94
CA LEU A 228 -27.19 -13.08 8.12
C LEU A 228 -25.83 -12.79 7.47
N ALA A 229 -25.62 -11.56 6.98
CA ALA A 229 -24.36 -11.09 6.40
C ALA A 229 -23.42 -10.48 7.47
N TRP A 230 -23.37 -11.07 8.66
CA TRP A 230 -22.59 -10.52 9.77
C TRP A 230 -21.11 -10.40 9.42
N MET A 231 -20.54 -9.21 9.65
CA MET A 231 -19.12 -8.94 9.46
C MET A 231 -18.56 -8.10 10.60
N LEU A 232 -17.31 -8.39 10.98
CA LEU A 232 -16.58 -7.58 11.95
C LEU A 232 -16.17 -6.23 11.35
N PRO A 233 -16.25 -5.13 12.11
CA PRO A 233 -15.79 -3.81 11.67
C PRO A 233 -14.29 -3.74 11.37
N THR A 234 -13.50 -4.67 11.90
CA THR A 234 -12.05 -4.73 11.70
C THR A 234 -11.65 -6.02 10.99
N ASN A 235 -10.73 -5.90 10.05
CA ASN A 235 -10.13 -7.05 9.35
C ASN A 235 -9.06 -7.80 10.19
N ASP A 236 -8.77 -7.34 11.42
CA ASP A 236 -7.72 -7.90 12.29
C ASP A 236 -7.87 -9.41 12.52
N ILE A 237 -9.11 -9.91 12.62
CA ILE A 237 -9.39 -11.35 12.80
C ILE A 237 -9.08 -12.14 11.53
N ASN A 238 -9.39 -11.60 10.35
CA ASN A 238 -9.06 -12.23 9.08
C ASN A 238 -7.54 -12.23 8.84
N GLU A 239 -6.85 -11.14 9.19
CA GLU A 239 -5.39 -11.08 9.16
C GLU A 239 -4.75 -12.08 10.13
N GLY A 240 -5.31 -12.21 11.33
CA GLY A 240 -4.93 -13.23 12.32
C GLY A 240 -5.16 -14.65 11.81
N ALA A 241 -6.29 -14.92 11.18
CA ALA A 241 -6.63 -16.21 10.57
C ALA A 241 -5.64 -16.56 9.45
N LEU A 242 -5.31 -15.60 8.57
CA LEU A 242 -4.30 -15.78 7.53
C LEU A 242 -2.90 -16.03 8.12
N GLY A 243 -2.54 -15.33 9.19
CA GLY A 243 -1.31 -15.55 9.93
C GLY A 243 -1.23 -16.96 10.51
N SER A 244 -2.30 -17.39 11.17
CA SER A 244 -2.46 -18.74 11.73
C SER A 244 -2.36 -19.81 10.64
N PHE A 245 -3.07 -19.62 9.51
CA PHE A 245 -3.00 -20.47 8.33
C PHE A 245 -1.56 -20.64 7.84
N ARG A 246 -0.81 -19.54 7.67
CA ARG A 246 0.59 -19.59 7.23
C ARG A 246 1.49 -20.38 8.19
N VAL A 247 1.28 -20.23 9.50
CA VAL A 247 2.02 -21.00 10.51
C VAL A 247 1.63 -22.48 10.44
N MET A 248 0.35 -22.79 10.27
CA MET A 248 -0.15 -24.16 10.15
C MET A 248 0.43 -24.85 8.93
N MET A 249 0.36 -24.24 7.75
CA MET A 249 0.90 -24.81 6.51
C MET A 249 2.42 -25.02 6.56
N ARG A 250 3.16 -24.22 7.34
CA ARG A 250 4.59 -24.48 7.58
C ARG A 250 4.84 -25.68 8.48
N ARG A 251 3.97 -25.91 9.47
CA ARG A 251 4.08 -27.06 10.39
C ARG A 251 3.56 -28.35 9.75
N GLN A 252 2.53 -28.25 8.93
CA GLN A 252 1.84 -29.36 8.26
C GLN A 252 1.73 -29.07 6.76
N PRO A 253 2.81 -29.22 6.00
CA PRO A 253 2.83 -28.85 4.58
C PRO A 253 1.96 -29.75 3.69
N GLN A 254 1.54 -30.92 4.19
CA GLN A 254 0.64 -31.85 3.50
C GLN A 254 -0.83 -31.61 3.85
N LEU A 255 -1.16 -30.66 4.73
CA LEU A 255 -2.55 -30.34 5.07
C LEU A 255 -3.21 -29.65 3.87
N SER A 256 -4.34 -30.17 3.41
CA SER A 256 -5.12 -29.51 2.35
C SER A 256 -5.82 -28.26 2.89
N LEU A 257 -6.19 -27.34 1.99
CA LEU A 257 -6.94 -26.14 2.36
C LEU A 257 -8.30 -26.50 2.98
N SER A 258 -8.99 -27.50 2.42
CA SER A 258 -10.24 -28.02 2.97
C SER A 258 -10.05 -28.57 4.38
N GLY A 259 -9.00 -29.38 4.60
CA GLY A 259 -8.67 -29.90 5.92
C GLY A 259 -8.39 -28.80 6.95
N GLN A 260 -7.71 -27.73 6.54
CA GLN A 260 -7.47 -26.57 7.39
C GLN A 260 -8.75 -25.78 7.70
N ASN A 261 -9.62 -25.56 6.71
CA ASN A 261 -10.92 -24.91 6.91
C ASN A 261 -11.81 -25.74 7.83
N ALA A 262 -11.85 -27.05 7.64
CA ALA A 262 -12.61 -27.97 8.50
C ALA A 262 -12.10 -27.95 9.95
N GLN A 263 -10.77 -27.94 10.17
CA GLN A 263 -10.20 -27.77 11.51
C GLN A 263 -10.57 -26.41 12.12
N ALA A 264 -10.47 -25.33 11.35
CA ALA A 264 -10.82 -23.99 11.82
C ALA A 264 -12.30 -23.92 12.24
N MET A 265 -13.22 -24.45 11.42
CA MET A 265 -14.65 -24.53 11.73
C MET A 265 -14.93 -25.43 12.94
N TYR A 266 -14.24 -26.56 13.05
CA TYR A 266 -14.38 -27.49 14.17
C TYR A 266 -14.12 -26.81 15.52
N PHE A 267 -13.06 -25.98 15.59
CA PHE A 267 -12.75 -25.22 16.80
C PHE A 267 -13.66 -24.00 16.98
N HIS A 268 -13.97 -23.29 15.90
CA HIS A 268 -14.79 -22.07 15.97
C HIS A 268 -16.23 -22.35 16.42
N ASN A 269 -16.85 -23.41 15.88
CA ASN A 269 -18.24 -23.77 16.18
C ASN A 269 -18.37 -24.61 17.46
N GLU A 270 -17.28 -24.76 18.23
CA GLU A 270 -17.22 -25.65 19.39
C GLU A 270 -17.75 -27.06 19.09
N THR A 271 -17.51 -27.56 17.87
CA THR A 271 -18.07 -28.82 17.38
C THR A 271 -17.73 -29.98 18.32
N GLN A 272 -16.62 -29.92 19.04
CA GLN A 272 -16.29 -30.89 20.09
C GLN A 272 -17.32 -30.94 21.23
N ALA A 273 -17.77 -29.79 21.73
CA ALA A 273 -18.77 -29.71 22.79
C ALA A 273 -20.11 -30.24 22.28
N PHE A 274 -20.50 -29.85 21.07
CA PHE A 274 -21.68 -30.38 20.39
C PHE A 274 -21.60 -31.92 20.26
N MET A 275 -20.51 -32.45 19.73
CA MET A 275 -20.32 -33.91 19.59
C MET A 275 -20.43 -34.63 20.94
N LYS A 276 -19.82 -34.08 22.01
CA LYS A 276 -19.90 -34.68 23.35
C LYS A 276 -21.32 -34.68 23.92
N GLN A 277 -22.11 -33.67 23.61
CA GLN A 277 -23.46 -33.52 24.12
C GLN A 277 -24.47 -34.39 23.35
N TYR A 278 -24.32 -34.50 22.03
CA TYR A 278 -25.33 -35.11 21.17
C TYR A 278 -24.95 -36.50 20.63
N PHE A 279 -23.66 -36.85 20.54
CA PHE A 279 -23.22 -38.19 20.09
C PHE A 279 -22.96 -39.09 21.29
N VAL A 280 -24.06 -39.56 21.86
CA VAL A 280 -24.06 -40.42 23.06
C VAL A 280 -23.90 -41.90 22.67
N LYS A 281 -24.31 -42.27 21.45
CA LYS A 281 -24.35 -43.65 20.99
C LYS A 281 -23.17 -43.99 20.07
N PRO A 282 -22.61 -45.21 20.13
CA PRO A 282 -21.55 -45.66 19.22
C PRO A 282 -21.94 -45.56 17.74
N GLU A 283 -23.22 -45.72 17.42
CA GLU A 283 -23.75 -45.68 16.06
C GLU A 283 -23.62 -44.29 15.42
N ASP A 284 -23.71 -43.21 16.20
CA ASP A 284 -23.59 -41.82 15.71
C ASP A 284 -22.17 -41.57 15.16
N LEU A 285 -21.16 -42.11 15.85
CA LEU A 285 -19.77 -42.04 15.41
C LEU A 285 -19.47 -42.96 14.22
N GLN A 286 -20.16 -44.09 14.10
CA GLN A 286 -20.05 -44.96 12.94
C GLN A 286 -20.61 -44.29 11.68
N PHE A 287 -21.76 -43.61 11.80
CA PHE A 287 -22.36 -42.84 10.72
C PHE A 287 -21.45 -41.70 10.23
N LEU A 288 -20.82 -40.96 11.14
CA LEU A 288 -19.85 -39.92 10.73
C LEU A 288 -18.64 -40.50 10.00
N ARG A 289 -18.16 -41.68 10.43
CA ARG A 289 -17.04 -42.35 9.76
C ARG A 289 -17.42 -42.77 8.34
N SER A 290 -18.63 -43.28 8.12
CA SER A 290 -19.08 -43.60 6.75
C SER A 290 -19.19 -42.35 5.88
N MET A 291 -19.76 -41.26 6.41
CA MET A 291 -19.85 -39.97 5.70
C MET A 291 -18.47 -39.42 5.31
N ALA A 292 -17.48 -39.51 6.20
CA ALA A 292 -16.12 -39.04 5.93
C ALA A 292 -15.42 -39.82 4.81
N TRP A 293 -15.75 -41.11 4.65
CA TRP A 293 -15.23 -41.94 3.56
C TRP A 293 -15.90 -41.61 2.22
N GLU A 294 -17.15 -41.18 2.23
CA GLU A 294 -17.87 -40.77 1.03
C GLU A 294 -17.44 -39.38 0.54
N SER A 295 -16.98 -38.49 1.43
CA SER A 295 -16.60 -37.11 1.07
C SER A 295 -15.15 -36.94 0.54
N THR A 296 -14.37 -38.02 0.44
CA THR A 296 -12.92 -37.97 0.12
C THR A 296 -12.55 -37.48 -1.29
N GLY A 297 -13.51 -37.04 -2.12
CA GLY A 297 -13.30 -36.64 -3.52
C GLY A 297 -13.21 -35.13 -3.77
N GLU A 298 -13.61 -34.28 -2.81
CA GLU A 298 -13.70 -32.83 -3.04
C GLU A 298 -12.33 -32.18 -3.27
N ASP A 299 -11.33 -32.55 -2.47
CA ASP A 299 -9.96 -32.07 -2.62
C ASP A 299 -9.36 -32.49 -3.98
N GLN A 300 -9.64 -33.71 -4.44
CA GLN A 300 -9.17 -34.21 -5.74
C GLN A 300 -9.80 -33.42 -6.91
N LYS A 301 -11.08 -33.06 -6.79
CA LYS A 301 -11.76 -32.24 -7.80
C LYS A 301 -11.15 -30.84 -7.86
N GLN A 302 -10.89 -30.24 -6.71
CA GLN A 302 -10.27 -28.92 -6.64
C GLN A 302 -8.85 -28.92 -7.21
N GLU A 303 -8.06 -29.96 -6.94
CA GLU A 303 -6.72 -30.15 -7.55
C GLU A 303 -6.78 -30.22 -9.09
N GLN A 304 -7.76 -30.95 -9.64
CA GLN A 304 -7.97 -31.04 -11.09
C GLN A 304 -8.32 -29.68 -11.70
N GLU A 305 -9.21 -28.91 -11.06
CA GLU A 305 -9.58 -27.57 -11.50
C GLU A 305 -8.37 -26.61 -11.51
N ILE A 306 -7.52 -26.67 -10.47
CA ILE A 306 -6.29 -25.86 -10.38
C ILE A 306 -5.32 -26.22 -11.52
N ILE A 307 -5.13 -27.50 -11.81
CA ILE A 307 -4.25 -27.96 -12.89
C ILE A 307 -4.78 -27.50 -14.24
N GLU A 308 -6.08 -27.64 -14.48
CA GLU A 308 -6.72 -27.26 -15.74
C GLU A 308 -6.62 -25.74 -15.98
N HIS A 309 -6.97 -24.94 -14.97
CA HIS A 309 -6.80 -23.48 -15.03
C HIS A 309 -5.33 -23.09 -15.27
N SER A 310 -4.38 -23.78 -14.62
CA SER A 310 -2.95 -23.54 -14.81
C SER A 310 -2.49 -23.87 -16.23
N ARG A 311 -3.01 -24.95 -16.83
CA ARG A 311 -2.76 -25.32 -18.23
C ARG A 311 -3.29 -24.27 -19.21
N GLN A 312 -4.51 -23.80 -18.99
CA GLN A 312 -5.12 -22.74 -19.81
C GLN A 312 -4.27 -21.47 -19.78
N HIS A 313 -3.89 -21.00 -18.59
CA HIS A 313 -3.06 -19.82 -18.43
C HIS A 313 -1.64 -20.00 -19.00
N ALA A 314 -1.08 -21.21 -18.95
CA ALA A 314 0.19 -21.52 -19.63
C ALA A 314 0.06 -21.44 -21.15
N ALA A 315 -1.02 -21.98 -21.72
CA ALA A 315 -1.30 -21.90 -23.16
C ALA A 315 -1.51 -20.45 -23.63
N GLU A 316 -2.23 -19.64 -22.86
CA GLU A 316 -2.40 -18.20 -23.14
C GLU A 316 -1.07 -17.44 -23.14
N LYS A 317 -0.20 -17.72 -22.16
CA LYS A 317 1.15 -17.15 -22.09
C LYS A 317 2.00 -17.58 -23.28
N GLU A 318 1.92 -18.85 -23.68
CA GLU A 318 2.65 -19.35 -24.84
C GLU A 318 2.16 -18.72 -26.15
N ALA A 319 0.84 -18.60 -26.34
CA ALA A 319 0.24 -17.92 -27.48
C ALA A 319 0.67 -16.44 -27.52
N THR A 320 0.70 -15.76 -26.37
CA THR A 320 1.20 -14.38 -26.26
C THR A 320 2.68 -14.29 -26.60
N ARG A 321 3.50 -15.24 -26.16
CA ARG A 321 4.93 -15.31 -26.49
C ARG A 321 5.15 -15.54 -27.98
N LYS A 322 4.41 -16.46 -28.61
CA LYS A 322 4.45 -16.72 -30.05
C LYS A 322 4.07 -15.48 -30.85
N LYS A 323 2.98 -14.78 -30.48
CA LYS A 323 2.59 -13.49 -31.11
C LYS A 323 3.68 -12.41 -30.96
N ARG A 324 4.34 -12.33 -29.80
CA ARG A 324 5.47 -11.40 -29.58
C ARG A 324 6.68 -11.77 -30.42
N GLN A 325 6.99 -13.06 -30.57
CA GLN A 325 8.08 -13.53 -31.42
C GLN A 325 7.81 -13.27 -32.90
N GLN A 326 6.59 -13.55 -33.38
CA GLN A 326 6.18 -13.23 -34.75
C GLN A 326 6.30 -11.73 -35.03
N LYS A 327 5.77 -10.87 -34.15
CA LYS A 327 5.92 -9.41 -34.28
C LYS A 327 7.37 -8.93 -34.23
N CYS A 328 8.24 -9.64 -33.51
CA CYS A 328 9.68 -9.34 -33.50
C CYS A 328 10.31 -9.72 -34.84
N GLN A 329 10.04 -10.93 -35.33
CA GLN A 329 10.52 -11.42 -36.62
C GLN A 329 10.04 -10.55 -37.79
N GLU A 330 8.76 -10.18 -37.81
CA GLU A 330 8.19 -9.26 -38.80
C GLU A 330 8.89 -7.89 -38.77
N LYS A 331 9.24 -7.40 -37.57
CA LYS A 331 10.00 -6.15 -37.41
C LYS A 331 11.44 -6.28 -37.86
N ASP A 332 12.11 -7.39 -37.53
CA ASP A 332 13.49 -7.65 -37.95
C ASP A 332 13.56 -7.70 -39.48
N LEU A 333 12.64 -8.42 -40.14
CA LEU A 333 12.51 -8.44 -41.60
C LEU A 333 12.21 -7.06 -42.20
N TRP A 334 11.34 -6.26 -41.55
CA TRP A 334 11.05 -4.89 -41.98
C TRP A 334 12.29 -3.99 -41.89
N LEU A 335 13.08 -4.11 -40.81
CA LEU A 335 14.31 -3.34 -40.61
C LEU A 335 15.42 -3.75 -41.59
N GLU A 336 15.52 -5.04 -41.94
CA GLU A 336 16.42 -5.54 -42.99
C GLU A 336 16.05 -4.99 -44.37
N ALA A 337 14.75 -4.93 -44.69
CA ALA A 337 14.25 -4.48 -45.99
C ALA A 337 14.24 -2.95 -46.16
N LEU A 338 14.17 -2.18 -45.06
CA LEU A 338 14.27 -0.73 -45.09
C LEU A 338 15.61 -0.34 -45.77
N GLU A 339 15.69 0.75 -46.53
CA GLU A 339 17.00 1.24 -47.03
C GLU A 339 17.68 2.13 -45.98
N LEU A 340 19.00 2.00 -45.83
CA LEU A 340 19.75 2.83 -44.88
C LEU A 340 19.99 4.21 -45.48
N VAL A 341 19.45 5.26 -44.86
CA VAL A 341 19.70 6.64 -45.29
C VAL A 341 20.93 7.15 -44.55
N LEU A 342 22.04 7.33 -45.28
CA LEU A 342 23.34 7.83 -44.77
C LEU A 342 23.57 9.32 -45.10
N ASP A 343 22.59 9.98 -45.70
CA ASP A 343 22.71 11.37 -46.16
C ASP A 343 22.16 12.31 -45.07
N GLU A 344 23.06 13.05 -44.41
CA GLU A 344 22.75 13.96 -43.30
C GLU A 344 21.68 15.00 -43.66
N THR A 345 21.59 15.39 -44.93
CA THR A 345 20.63 16.39 -45.40
C THR A 345 19.17 15.88 -45.40
N LYS A 346 18.97 14.56 -45.37
CA LYS A 346 17.66 13.90 -45.41
C LYS A 346 17.12 13.55 -44.01
N VAL A 347 17.97 13.51 -43.00
CA VAL A 347 17.62 13.20 -41.60
C VAL A 347 16.58 14.17 -41.00
N PRO A 348 16.62 15.51 -41.25
CA PRO A 348 15.61 16.45 -40.75
C PRO A 348 14.20 16.19 -41.30
N GLY A 349 14.10 15.56 -42.48
CA GLY A 349 12.85 15.21 -43.16
C GLY A 349 12.13 14.00 -42.55
N LEU A 350 12.85 13.13 -41.81
CA LEU A 350 12.26 11.97 -41.14
C LEU A 350 11.48 12.38 -39.89
N LYS A 351 10.23 11.95 -39.80
CA LYS A 351 9.29 12.28 -38.70
C LYS A 351 8.67 11.03 -38.10
N GLY A 352 8.36 11.09 -36.80
CA GLY A 352 7.55 10.07 -36.12
C GLY A 352 8.18 8.69 -36.12
N GLU A 353 7.49 7.71 -36.73
CA GLU A 353 7.89 6.31 -36.71
C GLU A 353 9.04 6.00 -37.69
N ALA A 354 9.10 6.68 -38.83
CA ALA A 354 10.19 6.52 -39.80
C ALA A 354 11.57 6.89 -39.21
N LEU A 355 11.62 7.88 -38.31
CA LEU A 355 12.85 8.24 -37.60
C LEU A 355 13.25 7.18 -36.56
N LYS A 356 12.27 6.57 -35.89
CA LYS A 356 12.52 5.53 -34.88
C LYS A 356 12.94 4.21 -35.53
N ASP A 357 12.35 3.85 -36.65
CA ASP A 357 12.72 2.65 -37.40
C ASP A 357 14.13 2.80 -38.00
N MET A 358 14.50 4.00 -38.45
CA MET A 358 15.87 4.28 -38.88
C MET A 358 16.87 4.20 -37.71
N LEU A 359 16.53 4.74 -36.53
CA LEU A 359 17.33 4.59 -35.31
C LEU A 359 17.55 3.11 -34.94
N ASP A 360 16.50 2.30 -34.99
CA ASP A 360 16.61 0.87 -34.70
C ASP A 360 17.46 0.14 -35.74
N LYS A 361 17.34 0.52 -37.01
CA LYS A 361 18.22 -0.01 -38.07
C LYS A 361 19.70 0.35 -37.83
N PHE A 362 19.99 1.59 -37.46
CA PHE A 362 21.35 2.03 -37.12
C PHE A 362 21.94 1.23 -35.94
N LYS A 363 21.12 0.84 -34.96
CA LYS A 363 21.54 -0.05 -33.87
C LYS A 363 21.82 -1.48 -34.33
N VAL A 364 20.99 -2.03 -35.20
CA VAL A 364 21.18 -3.39 -35.75
C VAL A 364 22.48 -3.48 -36.56
N VAL A 365 22.80 -2.42 -37.31
CA VAL A 365 24.03 -2.34 -38.13
C VAL A 365 25.28 -2.00 -37.29
N GLY A 366 25.11 -1.64 -36.01
CA GLY A 366 26.22 -1.40 -35.09
C GLY A 366 26.93 -0.06 -35.32
N ALA A 367 26.21 0.99 -35.71
CA ALA A 367 26.81 2.30 -35.92
C ALA A 367 27.44 2.86 -34.63
N PRO A 368 28.62 3.50 -34.72
CA PRO A 368 29.30 4.10 -33.56
C PRO A 368 28.49 5.27 -32.97
N ASP A 369 28.68 5.54 -31.68
CA ASP A 369 28.10 6.68 -30.93
C ASP A 369 26.57 6.76 -30.72
N LEU A 370 25.81 5.68 -30.97
CA LEU A 370 24.37 5.65 -30.68
C LEU A 370 23.97 5.71 -29.19
N GLY A 371 24.90 5.56 -28.25
CA GLY A 371 24.66 5.62 -26.81
C GLY A 371 23.44 4.80 -26.30
N ASN A 372 22.94 5.14 -25.10
CA ASN A 372 21.71 4.55 -24.53
C ASN A 372 20.42 5.20 -25.08
N VAL A 373 20.42 5.71 -26.31
CA VAL A 373 19.29 6.46 -26.88
C VAL A 373 18.16 5.49 -27.21
N ASN A 374 17.09 5.50 -26.43
CA ASN A 374 15.93 4.62 -26.61
C ASN A 374 14.89 5.19 -27.59
N ARG A 375 13.79 4.46 -27.89
CA ARG A 375 12.63 4.97 -28.66
C ARG A 375 11.83 6.08 -27.93
N ARG A 376 12.12 6.36 -26.65
CA ARG A 376 11.34 7.21 -25.73
C ARG A 376 11.77 8.68 -25.53
N PRO A 377 12.98 9.16 -25.89
CA PRO A 377 13.34 10.55 -25.66
C PRO A 377 12.66 11.49 -26.67
N LYS A 378 12.69 12.80 -26.39
CA LYS A 378 12.18 13.85 -27.28
C LYS A 378 12.84 13.71 -28.66
N VAL A 379 12.07 13.94 -29.74
CA VAL A 379 12.48 13.80 -31.15
C VAL A 379 13.84 14.42 -31.46
N GLY A 380 14.20 15.53 -30.80
CA GLY A 380 15.52 16.17 -30.92
C GLY A 380 16.70 15.28 -30.54
N ALA A 381 16.61 14.55 -29.42
CA ALA A 381 17.69 13.67 -28.95
C ALA A 381 17.87 12.42 -29.83
N ILE A 382 16.79 11.95 -30.48
CA ILE A 382 16.89 10.88 -31.49
C ILE A 382 17.64 11.39 -32.72
N ARG A 383 17.36 12.62 -33.16
CA ARG A 383 18.02 13.24 -34.32
C ARG A 383 19.50 13.51 -34.08
N GLU A 384 19.85 14.04 -32.91
CA GLU A 384 21.25 14.26 -32.50
C GLU A 384 22.04 12.94 -32.47
N GLY A 385 21.44 11.88 -31.92
CA GLY A 385 22.06 10.54 -31.94
C GLY A 385 22.27 9.99 -33.35
N THR A 386 21.25 10.07 -34.22
CA THR A 386 21.38 9.61 -35.62
C THR A 386 22.37 10.44 -36.43
N HIS A 387 22.52 11.74 -36.11
CA HIS A 387 23.46 12.64 -36.78
C HIS A 387 24.91 12.39 -36.35
N CYS A 388 25.14 12.00 -35.09
CA CYS A 388 26.49 11.63 -34.62
C CYS A 388 26.93 10.22 -35.07
N SER A 389 25.99 9.42 -35.58
CA SER A 389 26.24 8.02 -36.00
C SER A 389 26.43 7.85 -37.51
N HIS A 390 26.21 8.91 -38.28
CA HIS A 390 26.71 9.03 -39.66
C HIS A 390 28.17 9.48 -39.61
#